data_AF-K9KFQ1-F1
#
_entry.id   AF-K9KFQ1-F1
#
_cell.length_a   1.000
_cell.length_b   1.000
_cell.length_c   1.000
_cell.angle_alpha   90.00
_cell.angle_beta   90.00
_cell.angle_gamma   90.00
#
_symmetry.space_group_name_H-M   'P 1'
#
loop_
_entity.id
_entity.type
_entity.pdbx_description
1 polymer ?
#
loop_
_entity_poly.entity_id
_entity_poly.type
_entity_poly.pdbx_seq_one_letter_code
_entity_poly.pdbx_strand_id
1 'polypeptide(L)'
;MGVPAFFRWLSRKYPSIIVSCVEEKPKECNGVKIPVDASKPNPNDVEFDNLYLDMNGIIHPCTHPEDKPAPKNEDEMMVAIFEYIDRLFNIVRPRRLLYMAIDGVAPRAKMNQQRSRRFRASKEGMEAAVEKQRVREEILAKGGFLPPEEIKERFDSNCITPGTEFMDNLAKCLRYYIADRLNNDPGWKNLTVILSDASAPGEGEHKIMDYIRRQRAQPNHDPNTHHCLCGADADLIMLGLATHEPNFTIIREEFKPNKPKPCGLCNQFGHEVKDCEGLPREKKGKHDELADSLPCAEGEFIFLRLNVLREYLERELTMASLPFTFDVERSIDDWVFMCFFVGNDFLPHLPSLEIREGAIDRLVNIYKNVVHKTGGYLTESGYVNLQRVQMIMLAVGEVEDSIFKKRKDDEDSFRRR
;
A
#
# COMPACT_ATOMS: atom_id res chain seq x y z
N MET A 1 -12.67 2.84 -4.88
CA MET A 1 -11.67 3.58 -4.09
C MET A 1 -10.28 3.37 -4.65
N GLY A 2 -9.46 4.40 -4.76
CA GLY A 2 -8.02 4.20 -4.94
C GLY A 2 -7.34 4.29 -3.58
N VAL A 3 -6.41 3.39 -3.28
CA VAL A 3 -5.51 3.46 -2.12
C VAL A 3 -4.96 4.88 -1.89
N PRO A 4 -4.53 5.63 -2.93
CA PRO A 4 -4.05 7.01 -2.75
C PRO A 4 -5.14 8.01 -2.34
N ALA A 5 -6.40 7.78 -2.71
CA ALA A 5 -7.50 8.70 -2.43
C ALA A 5 -7.94 8.61 -0.95
N PHE A 6 -8.07 7.39 -0.43
CA PHE A 6 -8.42 7.18 0.98
C PHE A 6 -7.32 7.68 1.90
N PHE A 7 -6.07 7.26 1.65
CA PHE A 7 -4.93 7.70 2.46
C PHE A 7 -4.78 9.23 2.44
N ARG A 8 -4.94 9.88 1.28
CA ARG A 8 -4.87 11.35 1.17
C ARG A 8 -6.00 12.06 1.93
N TRP A 9 -7.20 11.50 1.94
CA TRP A 9 -8.30 12.06 2.75
C TRP A 9 -7.97 11.93 4.24
N LEU A 10 -7.53 10.74 4.66
CA LEU A 10 -7.19 10.44 6.04
C LEU A 10 -6.04 11.32 6.55
N SER A 11 -4.96 11.46 5.77
CA SER A 11 -3.78 12.27 6.11
C SER A 11 -4.09 13.75 6.24
N ARG A 12 -5.06 14.26 5.46
CA ARG A 12 -5.52 15.65 5.56
C ARG A 12 -6.41 15.88 6.77
N LYS A 13 -7.28 14.92 7.09
CA LYS A 13 -8.26 15.05 8.16
C LYS A 13 -7.64 14.81 9.54
N TYR A 14 -6.73 13.85 9.65
CA TYR A 14 -6.08 13.45 10.91
C TYR A 14 -4.55 13.48 10.75
N PRO A 15 -3.91 14.65 10.62
CA PRO A 15 -2.50 14.75 10.24
C PRO A 15 -1.54 14.09 11.26
N SER A 16 -1.88 14.09 12.55
CA SER A 16 -1.02 13.56 13.62
C SER A 16 -0.89 12.03 13.63
N ILE A 17 -1.66 11.32 12.81
CA ILE A 17 -1.51 9.86 12.67
C ILE A 17 -0.24 9.49 11.91
N ILE A 18 0.34 10.42 11.12
CA ILE A 18 1.52 10.18 10.29
C ILE A 18 2.76 10.69 11.02
N VAL A 19 3.80 9.85 11.07
CA VAL A 19 5.12 10.20 11.59
C VAL A 19 6.18 9.69 10.61
N SER A 20 7.17 10.52 10.28
CA SER A 20 8.31 10.09 9.47
C SER A 20 9.17 9.08 10.23
N CYS A 21 9.63 8.02 9.54
CA CYS A 21 10.54 7.06 10.14
C CYS A 21 11.95 7.65 10.23
N VAL A 22 12.61 7.42 11.35
CA VAL A 22 14.04 7.65 11.55
C VAL A 22 14.78 6.38 11.13
N GLU A 23 15.60 6.50 10.09
CA GLU A 23 16.39 5.42 9.52
C GLU A 23 17.88 5.63 9.81
N GLU A 24 18.50 4.71 10.54
CA GLU A 24 19.95 4.68 10.69
C GLU A 24 20.58 4.15 9.40
N LYS A 25 21.52 4.89 8.82
CA LYS A 25 22.24 4.45 7.63
C LYS A 25 23.54 3.71 8.01
N PRO A 26 23.94 2.68 7.23
CA PRO A 26 25.24 2.04 7.39
C PRO A 26 26.36 3.08 7.34
N LYS A 27 27.35 2.94 8.23
CA LYS A 27 28.50 3.85 8.27
C LYS A 27 29.64 3.25 7.47
N GLU A 28 30.33 4.07 6.68
CA GLU A 28 31.55 3.64 6.01
C GLU A 28 32.77 4.10 6.81
N CYS A 29 33.65 3.14 7.16
CA CYS A 29 34.90 3.43 7.84
C CYS A 29 36.04 2.70 7.11
N ASN A 30 36.99 3.45 6.56
CA ASN A 30 38.15 2.92 5.82
C ASN A 30 37.77 1.95 4.66
N GLY A 31 36.69 2.24 3.93
CA GLY A 31 36.21 1.39 2.83
C GLY A 31 35.44 0.14 3.27
N VAL A 32 35.24 -0.04 4.58
CA VAL A 32 34.40 -1.11 5.14
C VAL A 32 33.05 -0.53 5.54
N LYS A 33 31.97 -1.07 4.96
CA LYS A 33 30.60 -0.75 5.39
C LYS A 33 30.31 -1.47 6.71
N ILE A 34 30.10 -0.69 7.76
CA ILE A 34 29.64 -1.16 9.06
C ILE A 34 28.11 -1.22 9.00
N PRO A 35 27.50 -2.42 9.16
CA PRO A 35 26.06 -2.58 9.11
C PRO A 35 25.37 -1.90 10.30
N VAL A 36 24.07 -1.63 10.14
CA VAL A 36 23.23 -1.13 11.23
C VAL A 36 23.03 -2.23 12.26
N ASP A 37 23.22 -1.91 13.53
CA ASP A 37 23.01 -2.86 14.62
C ASP A 37 21.57 -2.78 15.12
N ALA A 38 20.69 -3.60 14.55
CA ALA A 38 19.28 -3.64 14.91
C ALA A 38 19.01 -4.19 16.33
N SER A 39 20.01 -4.73 17.03
CA SER A 39 19.86 -5.16 18.43
C SER A 39 19.78 -3.99 19.41
N LYS A 40 20.21 -2.79 18.98
CA LYS A 40 20.13 -1.55 19.78
C LYS A 40 18.69 -1.02 19.87
N PRO A 41 18.39 -0.15 20.85
CA PRO A 41 17.10 0.52 20.95
C PRO A 41 16.69 1.18 19.64
N ASN A 42 15.39 1.14 19.32
CA ASN A 42 14.86 1.71 18.10
C ASN A 42 14.94 3.26 18.13
N PRO A 43 15.47 3.91 17.08
CA PRO A 43 15.61 5.37 17.03
C PRO A 43 14.28 6.13 16.84
N ASN A 44 13.16 5.42 16.67
CA ASN A 44 11.83 6.00 16.42
C ASN A 44 11.02 6.29 17.70
N ASP A 45 11.65 6.27 18.87
CA ASP A 45 11.01 6.46 20.18
C ASP A 45 9.87 5.45 20.48
N VAL A 46 9.83 4.33 19.76
CA VAL A 46 8.89 3.23 19.94
C VAL A 46 9.58 1.90 19.64
N GLU A 47 9.35 0.91 20.48
CA GLU A 47 9.78 -0.47 20.24
C GLU A 47 8.60 -1.27 19.66
N PHE A 48 8.90 -2.20 18.76
CA PHE A 48 7.90 -3.08 18.17
C PHE A 48 8.16 -4.53 18.58
N ASP A 49 7.11 -5.24 18.98
CA ASP A 49 7.20 -6.65 19.28
C ASP A 49 7.17 -7.47 17.99
N ASN A 50 6.19 -7.17 17.12
CA ASN A 50 5.88 -7.98 15.96
C ASN A 50 5.89 -7.13 14.69
N LEU A 51 6.67 -7.55 13.69
CA LEU A 51 6.65 -7.02 12.32
C LEU A 51 5.95 -8.01 11.39
N TYR A 52 4.95 -7.54 10.66
CA TYR A 52 4.23 -8.30 9.65
C TYR A 52 4.51 -7.69 8.28
N LEU A 53 4.96 -8.51 7.33
CA LEU A 53 5.26 -8.10 5.97
C LEU A 53 4.22 -8.68 5.02
N ASP A 54 3.42 -7.83 4.40
CA ASP A 54 2.76 -8.18 3.15
C ASP A 54 3.80 -8.18 2.03
N MET A 55 4.27 -9.39 1.69
CA MET A 55 5.36 -9.57 0.76
C MET A 55 5.00 -9.14 -0.66
N ASN A 56 3.72 -9.18 -1.05
CA ASN A 56 3.31 -8.74 -2.38
C ASN A 56 3.54 -7.23 -2.53
N GLY A 57 3.34 -6.45 -1.46
CA GLY A 57 3.70 -5.03 -1.40
C GLY A 57 5.20 -4.74 -1.56
N ILE A 58 6.07 -5.74 -1.37
CA ILE A 58 7.54 -5.64 -1.52
C ILE A 58 7.98 -6.17 -2.90
N ILE A 59 7.48 -7.35 -3.30
CA ILE A 59 7.88 -8.03 -4.54
C ILE A 59 7.58 -7.16 -5.77
N HIS A 60 6.42 -6.48 -5.79
CA HIS A 60 6.03 -5.65 -6.92
C HIS A 60 7.04 -4.50 -7.16
N PRO A 61 7.29 -3.59 -6.19
CA PRO A 61 8.31 -2.54 -6.35
C PRO A 61 9.71 -3.04 -6.67
N CYS A 62 10.12 -4.20 -6.14
CA CYS A 62 11.46 -4.75 -6.41
C CYS A 62 11.61 -5.34 -7.82
N THR A 63 10.54 -5.81 -8.45
CA THR A 63 10.60 -6.43 -9.79
C THR A 63 10.36 -5.44 -10.92
N HIS A 64 9.63 -4.36 -10.67
CA HIS A 64 9.35 -3.29 -11.63
C HIS A 64 9.35 -1.91 -10.94
N PRO A 65 10.52 -1.44 -10.48
CA PRO A 65 10.63 -0.13 -9.84
C PRO A 65 10.22 0.98 -10.80
N GLU A 66 9.45 1.96 -10.31
CA GLU A 66 9.06 3.13 -11.12
C GLU A 66 10.21 4.12 -11.29
N ASP A 67 11.09 4.22 -10.27
CA ASP A 67 12.12 5.26 -10.15
C ASP A 67 13.55 4.72 -10.41
N LYS A 68 13.71 3.43 -10.72
CA LYS A 68 14.99 2.77 -10.99
C LYS A 68 14.90 1.85 -12.22
N PRO A 69 16.02 1.48 -12.86
CA PRO A 69 16.01 0.45 -13.89
C PRO A 69 15.46 -0.87 -13.31
N ALA A 70 14.65 -1.58 -14.09
CA ALA A 70 14.19 -2.91 -13.70
C ALA A 70 15.38 -3.88 -13.57
N PRO A 71 15.34 -4.83 -12.60
CA PRO A 71 16.34 -5.88 -12.47
C PRO A 71 16.50 -6.68 -13.76
N LYS A 72 17.72 -7.16 -14.04
CA LYS A 72 18.02 -7.87 -15.29
C LYS A 72 17.58 -9.33 -15.29
N ASN A 73 17.52 -9.95 -14.10
CA ASN A 73 17.21 -11.36 -13.92
C ASN A 73 16.59 -11.62 -12.54
N GLU A 74 16.10 -12.84 -12.31
CA GLU A 74 15.48 -13.22 -11.04
C GLU A 74 16.45 -13.09 -9.85
N ASP A 75 17.75 -13.36 -10.02
CA ASP A 75 18.73 -13.25 -8.93
C ASP A 75 18.84 -11.80 -8.41
N GLU A 76 18.93 -10.81 -9.32
CA GLU A 76 18.91 -9.39 -8.97
C GLU A 76 17.58 -8.99 -8.29
N MET A 77 16.45 -9.59 -8.69
CA MET A 77 15.16 -9.37 -8.03
C MET A 77 15.16 -9.91 -6.59
N MET A 78 15.70 -11.11 -6.37
CA MET A 78 15.80 -11.69 -5.02
C MET A 78 16.68 -10.85 -4.10
N VAL A 79 17.83 -10.38 -4.61
CA VAL A 79 18.71 -9.48 -3.86
C VAL A 79 17.98 -8.19 -3.49
N ALA A 80 17.28 -7.56 -4.44
CA ALA A 80 16.49 -6.36 -4.18
C ALA A 80 15.40 -6.59 -3.10
N ILE A 81 14.73 -7.75 -3.13
CA ILE A 81 13.75 -8.13 -2.10
C ILE A 81 14.43 -8.28 -0.73
N PHE A 82 15.58 -8.94 -0.65
CA PHE A 82 16.33 -9.10 0.61
C PHE A 82 16.78 -7.76 1.18
N GLU A 83 17.34 -6.89 0.36
CA GLU A 83 17.74 -5.53 0.76
C GLU A 83 16.55 -4.72 1.27
N TYR A 84 15.38 -4.87 0.65
CA TYR A 84 14.15 -4.20 1.08
C TYR A 84 13.66 -4.71 2.45
N ILE A 85 13.68 -6.03 2.66
CA ILE A 85 13.32 -6.64 3.95
C ILE A 85 14.30 -6.19 5.04
N ASP A 86 15.61 -6.19 4.76
CA ASP A 86 16.64 -5.72 5.70
C ASP A 86 16.41 -4.26 6.07
N ARG A 87 16.08 -3.42 5.09
CA ARG A 87 15.78 -2.00 5.32
C ARG A 87 14.59 -1.83 6.27
N LEU A 88 13.48 -2.51 6.00
CA LEU A 88 12.31 -2.49 6.88
C LEU A 88 12.62 -3.04 8.28
N PHE A 89 13.37 -4.13 8.35
CA PHE A 89 13.80 -4.74 9.61
C PHE A 89 14.63 -3.76 10.45
N ASN A 90 15.55 -3.03 9.83
CA ASN A 90 16.41 -2.05 10.50
C ASN A 90 15.66 -0.81 11.01
N ILE A 91 14.55 -0.44 10.34
CA ILE A 91 13.65 0.64 10.76
C ILE A 91 12.77 0.20 11.94
N VAL A 92 12.15 -0.98 11.84
CA VAL A 92 11.14 -1.44 12.82
C VAL A 92 11.77 -2.15 14.02
N ARG A 93 12.85 -2.90 13.82
CA ARG A 93 13.57 -3.68 14.85
C ARG A 93 12.64 -4.54 15.73
N PRO A 94 11.88 -5.49 15.14
CA PRO A 94 10.96 -6.32 15.91
C PRO A 94 11.69 -7.12 16.99
N ARG A 95 11.09 -7.24 18.17
CA ARG A 95 11.71 -7.89 19.33
C ARG A 95 11.24 -9.33 19.59
N ARG A 96 10.12 -9.75 18.99
CA ARG A 96 9.49 -11.06 19.26
C ARG A 96 9.19 -11.83 17.98
N LEU A 97 8.58 -11.19 16.98
CA LEU A 97 8.10 -11.86 15.77
C LEU A 97 8.43 -11.09 14.49
N LEU A 98 8.89 -11.82 13.47
CA LEU A 98 8.78 -11.42 12.07
C LEU A 98 7.88 -12.40 11.33
N TYR A 99 6.76 -11.91 10.80
CA TYR A 99 5.81 -12.69 10.01
C TYR A 99 5.85 -12.22 8.56
N MET A 100 6.23 -13.11 7.64
CA MET A 100 6.35 -12.82 6.21
C MET A 100 5.21 -13.54 5.49
N ALA A 101 4.25 -12.79 4.95
CA ALA A 101 3.06 -13.31 4.29
C ALA A 101 3.11 -13.04 2.79
N ILE A 102 3.18 -14.10 2.00
CA ILE A 102 3.06 -14.04 0.54
C ILE A 102 1.61 -14.36 0.16
N ASP A 103 1.03 -13.72 -0.85
CA ASP A 103 -0.30 -14.09 -1.33
C ASP A 103 -0.35 -15.56 -1.75
N GLY A 104 -1.35 -16.28 -1.23
CA GLY A 104 -1.74 -17.61 -1.69
C GLY A 104 -2.99 -17.57 -2.55
N VAL A 105 -3.62 -18.73 -2.74
CA VAL A 105 -4.89 -18.82 -3.49
C VAL A 105 -5.97 -18.00 -2.77
N ALA A 106 -6.42 -16.92 -3.40
CA ALA A 106 -7.39 -15.98 -2.85
C ALA A 106 -8.85 -16.45 -3.07
N PRO A 107 -9.82 -15.91 -2.30
CA PRO A 107 -11.24 -16.18 -2.52
C PRO A 107 -11.73 -15.75 -3.91
N ARG A 108 -12.83 -16.36 -4.38
CA ARG A 108 -13.39 -16.10 -5.71
C ARG A 108 -13.68 -14.62 -5.97
N ALA A 109 -14.12 -13.88 -4.95
CA ALA A 109 -14.39 -12.44 -5.05
C ALA A 109 -13.13 -11.67 -5.42
N LYS A 110 -12.01 -11.91 -4.71
CA LYS A 110 -10.71 -11.32 -5.03
C LYS A 110 -10.18 -11.77 -6.39
N MET A 111 -10.35 -13.04 -6.75
CA MET A 111 -9.91 -13.55 -8.06
C MET A 111 -10.53 -12.77 -9.24
N ASN A 112 -11.77 -12.31 -9.12
CA ASN A 112 -12.41 -11.48 -10.15
C ASN A 112 -11.75 -10.11 -10.27
N GLN A 113 -11.43 -9.48 -9.13
CA GLN A 113 -10.70 -8.22 -9.08
C GLN A 113 -9.29 -8.37 -9.68
N GLN A 114 -8.55 -9.40 -9.25
CA GLN A 114 -7.20 -9.69 -9.76
C GLN A 114 -7.22 -9.97 -11.26
N ARG A 115 -8.19 -10.75 -11.74
CA ARG A 115 -8.39 -11.00 -13.19
C ARG A 115 -8.60 -9.68 -13.94
N SER A 116 -9.52 -8.83 -13.47
CA SER A 116 -9.79 -7.54 -14.12
C SER A 116 -8.54 -6.65 -14.20
N ARG A 117 -7.78 -6.56 -13.09
CA ARG A 117 -6.53 -5.79 -13.04
C ARG A 117 -5.48 -6.31 -14.03
N ARG A 118 -5.28 -7.63 -14.12
CA ARG A 118 -4.30 -8.24 -15.03
C ARG A 118 -4.66 -8.07 -16.50
N PHE A 119 -5.93 -8.25 -16.84
CA PHE A 119 -6.42 -7.99 -18.21
C PHE A 119 -6.23 -6.52 -18.60
N ARG A 120 -6.50 -5.59 -17.68
CA ARG A 120 -6.26 -4.17 -17.90
C ARG A 120 -4.77 -3.85 -18.08
N ALA A 121 -3.91 -4.32 -17.18
CA ALA A 121 -2.46 -4.09 -17.25
C ALA A 121 -1.84 -4.67 -18.54
N SER A 122 -2.29 -5.85 -18.98
CA SER A 122 -1.87 -6.44 -20.25
C SER A 122 -2.31 -5.59 -21.45
N LYS A 123 -3.56 -5.10 -21.45
CA LYS A 123 -4.08 -4.23 -22.51
C LYS A 123 -3.35 -2.89 -22.55
N GLU A 124 -3.21 -2.21 -21.42
CA GLU A 124 -2.46 -0.94 -21.30
C GLU A 124 -1.00 -1.12 -21.71
N GLY A 125 -0.38 -2.24 -21.34
CA GLY A 125 0.98 -2.58 -21.74
C GLY A 125 1.14 -2.77 -23.25
N MET A 126 0.14 -3.34 -23.92
CA MET A 126 0.10 -3.48 -25.38
C MET A 126 -0.12 -2.13 -26.06
N GLU A 127 -1.10 -1.34 -25.61
CA GLU A 127 -1.40 -0.01 -26.13
C GLU A 127 -0.20 0.93 -26.00
N ALA A 128 0.49 0.91 -24.85
CA ALA A 128 1.71 1.69 -24.63
C ALA A 128 2.87 1.25 -25.53
N ALA A 129 2.99 -0.04 -25.85
CA ALA A 129 4.02 -0.53 -26.77
C ALA A 129 3.76 -0.07 -28.21
N VAL A 130 2.50 -0.17 -28.67
CA VAL A 130 2.09 0.32 -30.00
C VAL A 130 2.32 1.82 -30.12
N GLU A 131 1.94 2.59 -29.09
CA GLU A 131 2.12 4.04 -29.10
C GLU A 131 3.60 4.44 -29.10
N LYS A 132 4.44 3.77 -28.29
CA LYS A 132 5.89 3.97 -28.31
C LYS A 132 6.48 3.71 -29.70
N GLN A 133 6.05 2.63 -30.36
CA GLN A 133 6.53 2.30 -31.70
C GLN A 133 6.12 3.34 -32.73
N ARG A 134 4.85 3.78 -32.71
CA ARG A 134 4.34 4.83 -33.59
C ARG A 134 5.13 6.12 -33.46
N VAL A 135 5.32 6.62 -32.23
CA VAL A 135 6.06 7.86 -31.98
C VAL A 135 7.54 7.70 -32.37
N ARG A 136 8.14 6.54 -32.11
CA ARG A 136 9.52 6.23 -32.53
C ARG A 136 9.68 6.36 -34.05
N GLU A 137 8.79 5.75 -34.82
CA GLU A 137 8.79 5.82 -36.29
C GLU A 137 8.62 7.26 -36.79
N GLU A 138 7.74 8.05 -36.18
CA GLU A 138 7.54 9.46 -36.53
C GLU A 138 8.80 10.31 -36.27
N ILE A 139 9.48 10.11 -35.14
CA ILE A 139 10.73 10.81 -34.81
C ILE A 139 11.82 10.45 -35.83
N LEU A 140 11.99 9.16 -36.14
CA LEU A 140 12.98 8.70 -37.10
C LEU A 140 12.69 9.20 -38.52
N ALA A 141 11.42 9.23 -38.94
CA ALA A 141 11.00 9.76 -40.23
C ALA A 141 11.27 11.27 -40.37
N LYS A 142 11.17 12.04 -39.28
CA LYS A 142 11.56 13.46 -39.23
C LYS A 142 13.08 13.68 -39.13
N GLY A 143 13.87 12.61 -39.10
CA GLY A 143 15.33 12.65 -38.97
C GLY A 143 15.84 12.91 -37.55
N GLY A 144 14.97 12.74 -36.54
CA GLY A 144 15.33 12.80 -35.13
C GLY A 144 16.16 11.60 -34.70
N PHE A 145 16.87 11.75 -33.58
CA PHE A 145 17.72 10.71 -33.01
C PHE A 145 17.11 10.16 -31.72
N LEU A 146 17.14 8.84 -31.57
CA LEU A 146 16.69 8.13 -30.38
C LEU A 146 17.76 7.12 -29.93
N PRO A 147 17.84 6.83 -28.61
CA PRO A 147 18.69 5.78 -28.10
C PRO A 147 18.40 4.42 -28.79
N PRO A 148 19.43 3.58 -29.00
CA PRO A 148 19.24 2.22 -29.50
C PRO A 148 18.33 1.41 -28.58
N GLU A 149 17.56 0.48 -29.13
CA GLU A 149 16.75 -0.43 -28.32
C GLU A 149 17.65 -1.38 -27.54
N GLU A 150 17.63 -1.24 -26.22
CA GLU A 150 18.05 -2.32 -25.35
C GLU A 150 16.94 -3.37 -25.35
N ILE A 151 17.23 -4.54 -25.94
CA ILE A 151 16.37 -5.72 -25.78
C ILE A 151 16.53 -6.20 -24.34
N LYS A 152 15.71 -5.66 -23.44
CA LYS A 152 15.55 -6.20 -22.09
C LYS A 152 14.41 -7.20 -22.11
N GLU A 153 14.66 -8.42 -21.66
CA GLU A 153 13.56 -9.34 -21.35
C GLU A 153 12.67 -8.68 -20.30
N ARG A 154 11.43 -8.40 -20.70
CA ARG A 154 10.47 -7.75 -19.83
C ARG A 154 9.98 -8.78 -18.82
N PHE A 155 10.22 -8.54 -17.54
CA PHE A 155 9.64 -9.34 -16.47
C PHE A 155 8.11 -9.33 -16.57
N ASP A 156 7.50 -10.52 -16.66
CA ASP A 156 6.04 -10.66 -16.65
C ASP A 156 5.54 -10.67 -15.21
N SER A 157 4.98 -9.55 -14.75
CA SER A 157 4.44 -9.42 -13.40
C SER A 157 3.27 -10.36 -13.10
N ASN A 158 2.66 -10.99 -14.13
CA ASN A 158 1.66 -12.04 -13.90
C ASN A 158 2.27 -13.31 -13.26
N CYS A 159 3.58 -13.50 -13.33
CA CYS A 159 4.25 -14.61 -12.64
C CYS A 159 4.19 -14.47 -11.11
N ILE A 160 3.89 -13.27 -10.57
CA ILE A 160 3.61 -13.03 -9.15
C ILE A 160 2.20 -13.56 -8.82
N THR A 161 2.05 -14.88 -8.87
CA THR A 161 0.81 -15.62 -8.63
C THR A 161 1.13 -16.98 -8.03
N PRO A 162 0.38 -17.44 -7.02
CA PRO A 162 0.52 -18.81 -6.52
C PRO A 162 0.52 -19.86 -7.64
N GLY A 163 1.42 -20.83 -7.54
CA GLY A 163 1.54 -21.95 -8.48
C GLY A 163 2.48 -21.71 -9.68
N THR A 164 3.18 -20.58 -9.74
CA THR A 164 4.23 -20.33 -10.73
C THR A 164 5.61 -20.76 -10.22
N GLU A 165 6.52 -21.09 -11.13
CA GLU A 165 7.91 -21.44 -10.80
C GLU A 165 8.63 -20.29 -10.08
N PHE A 166 8.37 -19.04 -10.47
CA PHE A 166 8.90 -17.85 -9.80
C PHE A 166 8.55 -17.84 -8.30
N MET A 167 7.30 -18.12 -7.93
CA MET A 167 6.88 -18.11 -6.52
C MET A 167 7.49 -19.26 -5.71
N ASP A 168 7.68 -20.42 -6.34
CA ASP A 168 8.38 -21.55 -5.72
C ASP A 168 9.86 -21.23 -5.48
N ASN A 169 10.52 -20.59 -6.44
CA ASN A 169 11.91 -20.15 -6.31
C ASN A 169 12.05 -19.05 -5.26
N LEU A 170 11.15 -18.05 -5.26
CA LEU A 170 11.09 -17.02 -4.23
C LEU A 170 10.97 -17.63 -2.82
N ALA A 171 10.11 -18.63 -2.63
CA ALA A 171 9.95 -19.28 -1.34
C ALA A 171 11.22 -20.04 -0.89
N LYS A 172 12.00 -20.63 -1.81
CA LYS A 172 13.29 -21.24 -1.49
C LYS A 172 14.33 -20.17 -1.10
N CYS A 173 14.40 -19.09 -1.88
CA CYS A 173 15.29 -17.95 -1.62
C CYS A 173 15.01 -17.31 -0.26
N LEU A 174 13.73 -17.10 0.09
CA LEU A 174 13.34 -16.54 1.39
C LEU A 174 13.68 -17.47 2.56
N ARG A 175 13.52 -18.79 2.40
CA ARG A 175 13.96 -19.76 3.43
C ARG A 175 15.47 -19.68 3.67
N TYR A 176 16.26 -19.58 2.59
CA TYR A 176 17.70 -19.37 2.69
C TYR A 176 18.02 -18.04 3.40
N TYR A 177 17.39 -16.94 2.97
CA TYR A 177 17.57 -15.62 3.57
C TYR A 177 17.27 -15.60 5.08
N ILE A 178 16.16 -16.20 5.49
CA ILE A 178 15.79 -16.31 6.91
C ILE A 178 16.85 -17.11 7.68
N ALA A 179 17.29 -18.24 7.15
CA ALA A 179 18.32 -19.06 7.79
C ALA A 179 19.66 -18.32 7.90
N ASP A 180 20.06 -17.59 6.87
CA ASP A 180 21.26 -16.77 6.87
C ASP A 180 21.18 -15.66 7.94
N ARG A 181 20.09 -14.89 7.97
CA ARG A 181 19.89 -13.81 8.95
C ARG A 181 19.85 -14.31 10.38
N LEU A 182 19.16 -15.42 10.66
CA LEU A 182 19.13 -16.03 12.01
C LEU A 182 20.50 -16.48 12.50
N ASN A 183 21.40 -16.90 11.60
CA ASN A 183 22.74 -17.36 11.96
C ASN A 183 23.76 -16.22 12.08
N ASN A 184 23.61 -15.16 11.27
CA ASN A 184 24.64 -14.16 11.07
C ASN A 184 24.28 -12.76 11.61
N ASP A 185 23.00 -12.44 11.81
CA ASP A 185 22.54 -11.12 12.27
C ASP A 185 22.16 -11.14 13.77
N PRO A 186 22.86 -10.39 14.63
CA PRO A 186 22.54 -10.29 16.05
C PRO A 186 21.12 -9.81 16.36
N GLY A 187 20.54 -8.97 15.50
CA GLY A 187 19.18 -8.46 15.65
C GLY A 187 18.11 -9.56 15.50
N TRP A 188 18.43 -10.66 14.82
CA TRP A 188 17.52 -11.78 14.58
C TRP A 188 17.61 -12.89 15.64
N LYS A 189 18.65 -12.87 16.48
CA LYS A 189 19.03 -14.01 17.34
C LYS A 189 17.91 -14.55 18.26
N ASN A 190 17.04 -13.68 18.77
CA ASN A 190 15.95 -14.06 19.68
C ASN A 190 14.56 -13.94 19.03
N LEU A 191 14.50 -13.81 17.71
CA LEU A 191 13.28 -13.57 16.97
C LEU A 191 12.63 -14.87 16.53
N THR A 192 11.31 -14.97 16.67
CA THR A 192 10.55 -16.00 15.96
C THR A 192 10.27 -15.52 14.54
N VAL A 193 10.62 -16.31 13.52
CA VAL A 193 10.35 -15.97 12.11
C VAL A 193 9.35 -16.95 11.53
N ILE A 194 8.25 -16.44 10.98
CA ILE A 194 7.21 -17.23 10.30
C ILE A 194 7.17 -16.83 8.83
N LEU A 195 7.40 -17.79 7.94
CA LEU A 195 7.18 -17.63 6.51
C LEU A 195 5.89 -18.35 6.12
N SER A 196 4.90 -17.58 5.67
CA SER A 196 3.68 -18.09 5.07
C SER A 196 3.74 -17.87 3.55
N ASP A 197 4.29 -18.84 2.83
CA ASP A 197 4.47 -18.75 1.37
C ASP A 197 3.16 -18.85 0.57
N ALA A 198 3.29 -18.82 -0.76
CA ALA A 198 2.18 -18.85 -1.70
C ALA A 198 1.41 -20.19 -1.72
N SER A 199 1.97 -21.26 -1.15
CA SER A 199 1.28 -22.56 -1.05
C SER A 199 0.20 -22.57 0.03
N ALA A 200 0.36 -21.73 1.07
CA ALA A 200 -0.69 -21.52 2.06
C ALA A 200 -1.82 -20.67 1.45
N PRO A 201 -3.09 -21.09 1.48
CA PRO A 201 -4.19 -20.33 0.87
C PRO A 201 -4.50 -19.03 1.63
N GLY A 202 -5.12 -18.07 0.94
CA GLY A 202 -5.48 -16.76 1.47
C GLY A 202 -4.58 -15.62 0.98
N GLU A 203 -5.08 -14.39 1.07
CA GLU A 203 -4.31 -13.17 0.79
C GLU A 203 -3.34 -12.87 1.94
N GLY A 204 -2.17 -12.29 1.66
CA GLY A 204 -1.11 -12.04 2.64
C GLY A 204 -1.60 -11.23 3.84
N GLU A 205 -2.30 -10.12 3.57
CA GLU A 205 -2.92 -9.28 4.59
C GLU A 205 -3.93 -10.07 5.46
N HIS A 206 -4.75 -10.94 4.87
CA HIS A 206 -5.73 -11.73 5.60
C HIS A 206 -5.06 -12.86 6.41
N LYS A 207 -3.99 -13.48 5.93
CA LYS A 207 -3.21 -14.45 6.72
C LYS A 207 -2.61 -13.80 7.97
N ILE A 208 -2.11 -12.57 7.84
CA ILE A 208 -1.59 -11.78 8.95
C ILE A 208 -2.71 -11.48 9.95
N MET A 209 -3.85 -10.99 9.48
CA MET A 209 -4.98 -10.66 10.36
C MET A 209 -5.53 -11.91 11.06
N ASP A 210 -5.60 -13.04 10.36
CA ASP A 210 -5.99 -14.33 10.93
C ASP A 210 -5.04 -14.77 12.04
N TYR A 211 -3.73 -14.61 11.83
CA TYR A 211 -2.72 -14.89 12.85
C TYR A 211 -2.93 -14.01 14.09
N ILE A 212 -3.08 -12.70 13.91
CA ILE A 212 -3.28 -11.74 15.02
C ILE A 212 -4.54 -12.09 15.81
N ARG A 213 -5.68 -12.35 15.15
CA ARG A 213 -6.93 -12.75 15.84
C ARG A 213 -6.78 -14.04 16.63
N ARG A 214 -6.05 -15.03 16.09
CA ARG A 214 -5.78 -16.29 16.79
C ARG A 214 -4.85 -16.13 17.97
N GLN A 215 -3.87 -15.22 17.89
CA GLN A 215 -2.99 -14.87 19.01
C GLN A 215 -3.78 -14.17 20.11
N ARG A 216 -4.56 -13.13 19.76
CA ARG A 216 -5.42 -12.41 20.72
C ARG A 216 -6.39 -13.31 21.48
N ALA A 217 -6.87 -14.37 20.84
CA ALA A 217 -7.76 -15.35 21.46
C ALA A 217 -7.05 -16.30 22.46
N GLN A 218 -5.71 -16.31 22.50
CA GLN A 218 -4.98 -17.15 23.45
C GLN A 218 -5.00 -16.54 24.86
N PRO A 219 -5.13 -17.35 25.93
CA PRO A 219 -5.14 -16.86 27.31
C PRO A 219 -3.87 -16.15 27.75
N ASN A 220 -2.74 -16.43 27.10
CA ASN A 220 -1.42 -15.88 27.41
C ASN A 220 -1.00 -14.76 26.45
N HIS A 221 -1.92 -14.25 25.60
CA HIS A 221 -1.65 -13.09 24.77
C HIS A 221 -1.30 -11.88 25.63
N ASP A 222 -0.28 -11.14 25.22
CA ASP A 222 0.05 -9.86 25.85
C ASP A 222 -0.78 -8.77 25.16
N PRO A 223 -1.78 -8.16 25.85
CA PRO A 223 -2.64 -7.14 25.25
C PRO A 223 -1.90 -5.84 24.92
N ASN A 224 -0.66 -5.67 25.38
CA ASN A 224 0.17 -4.51 25.07
C ASN A 224 1.19 -4.76 23.95
N THR A 225 1.10 -5.90 23.26
CA THR A 225 1.95 -6.21 22.10
C THR A 225 1.93 -5.06 21.09
N HIS A 226 3.09 -4.59 20.66
CA HIS A 226 3.24 -3.54 19.65
C HIS A 226 3.36 -4.16 18.25
N HIS A 227 2.36 -3.92 17.41
CA HIS A 227 2.25 -4.45 16.06
C HIS A 227 2.71 -3.42 15.02
N CYS A 228 3.57 -3.83 14.09
CA CYS A 228 3.93 -3.07 12.90
C CYS A 228 3.61 -3.86 11.64
N LEU A 229 2.69 -3.37 10.80
CA LEU A 229 2.31 -4.00 9.53
C LEU A 229 2.87 -3.20 8.36
N CYS A 230 3.69 -3.83 7.53
CA CYS A 230 4.19 -3.23 6.29
C CYS A 230 3.21 -3.46 5.15
N GLY A 231 2.76 -2.38 4.52
CA GLY A 231 2.01 -2.41 3.28
C GLY A 231 1.40 -1.06 2.90
N ALA A 232 1.08 -0.90 1.62
CA ALA A 232 0.61 0.37 1.07
C ALA A 232 -0.91 0.47 0.97
N ASP A 233 -1.64 -0.65 1.09
CA ASP A 233 -3.07 -0.71 0.79
C ASP A 233 -3.92 -0.01 1.86
N ALA A 234 -5.02 0.61 1.41
CA ALA A 234 -5.93 1.33 2.30
C ALA A 234 -6.71 0.36 3.21
N ASP A 235 -6.92 -0.87 2.73
CA ASP A 235 -7.64 -1.91 3.45
C ASP A 235 -6.89 -2.32 4.73
N LEU A 236 -5.55 -2.18 4.76
CA LEU A 236 -4.73 -2.44 5.95
C LEU A 236 -5.11 -1.55 7.13
N ILE A 237 -5.60 -0.33 6.88
CA ILE A 237 -6.06 0.59 7.94
C ILE A 237 -7.34 0.03 8.57
N MET A 238 -8.27 -0.42 7.73
CA MET A 238 -9.53 -1.03 8.17
C MET A 238 -9.28 -2.33 8.91
N LEU A 239 -8.44 -3.19 8.34
CA LEU A 239 -8.05 -4.46 8.93
C LEU A 239 -7.34 -4.26 10.26
N GLY A 240 -6.40 -3.31 10.35
CA GLY A 240 -5.70 -2.97 11.58
C GLY A 240 -6.64 -2.47 12.68
N LEU A 241 -7.61 -1.61 12.35
CA LEU A 241 -8.64 -1.17 13.30
C LEU A 241 -9.52 -2.34 13.77
N ALA A 242 -9.91 -3.23 12.86
CA ALA A 242 -10.74 -4.41 13.14
C ALA A 242 -10.02 -5.50 13.97
N THR A 243 -8.70 -5.39 14.19
CA THR A 243 -8.01 -6.26 15.16
C THR A 243 -8.36 -5.90 16.60
N HIS A 244 -8.79 -4.66 16.84
CA HIS A 244 -8.93 -4.06 18.17
C HIS A 244 -7.65 -4.10 19.02
N GLU A 245 -6.47 -4.34 18.43
CA GLU A 245 -5.21 -4.22 19.17
C GLU A 245 -4.90 -2.73 19.40
N PRO A 246 -4.60 -2.32 20.65
CA PRO A 246 -4.41 -0.91 20.97
C PRO A 246 -3.15 -0.34 20.32
N ASN A 247 -2.06 -1.12 20.27
CA ASN A 247 -0.75 -0.68 19.79
C ASN A 247 -0.48 -1.18 18.37
N PHE A 248 -1.18 -0.60 17.39
CA PHE A 248 -1.06 -0.99 15.98
C PHE A 248 -0.54 0.15 15.11
N THR A 249 0.53 -0.12 14.36
CA THR A 249 1.16 0.82 13.42
C THR A 249 1.28 0.19 12.05
N ILE A 250 1.06 0.98 11.00
CA ILE A 250 1.34 0.58 9.62
C ILE A 250 2.58 1.32 9.14
N ILE A 251 3.53 0.62 8.53
CA ILE A 251 4.69 1.22 7.86
C ILE A 251 4.50 1.14 6.35
N ARG A 252 4.82 2.24 5.65
CA ARG A 252 4.74 2.34 4.19
C ARG A 252 5.68 3.39 3.65
N GLU A 253 5.99 3.31 2.36
CA GLU A 253 6.67 4.41 1.67
C GLU A 253 5.76 5.64 1.57
N GLU A 254 6.37 6.82 1.71
CA GLU A 254 5.72 8.10 1.52
C GLU A 254 5.41 8.32 0.04
N PHE A 255 4.13 8.48 -0.27
CA PHE A 255 3.71 8.83 -1.61
C PHE A 255 3.93 10.32 -1.88
N LYS A 256 4.97 10.64 -2.65
CA LYS A 256 5.22 12.00 -3.15
C LYS A 256 4.54 12.18 -4.52
N PRO A 257 3.42 12.95 -4.62
CA PRO A 257 2.73 13.16 -5.88
C PRO A 257 3.60 13.96 -6.87
N ASN A 258 3.34 13.77 -8.17
CA ASN A 258 3.93 14.55 -9.26
C ASN A 258 5.47 14.49 -9.33
N LYS A 259 6.09 13.39 -8.90
CA LYS A 259 7.51 13.16 -9.22
C LYS A 259 7.69 13.16 -10.75
N PRO A 260 8.64 13.96 -11.29
CA PRO A 260 8.89 13.96 -12.72
C PRO A 260 9.46 12.60 -13.12
N LYS A 261 8.87 11.98 -14.15
CA LYS A 261 9.34 10.71 -14.73
C LYS A 261 10.09 10.99 -16.03
N PRO A 262 11.16 10.23 -16.35
CA PRO A 262 11.83 10.37 -17.63
C PRO A 262 10.93 9.85 -18.76
N CYS A 263 11.05 10.45 -19.94
CA CYS A 263 10.38 10.03 -21.15
C CYS A 263 10.83 8.62 -21.54
N GLY A 264 9.88 7.71 -21.76
CA GLY A 264 10.16 6.31 -22.08
C GLY A 264 10.74 6.03 -23.48
N LEU A 265 11.13 7.07 -24.24
CA LEU A 265 11.80 6.98 -25.54
C LEU A 265 13.19 7.63 -25.52
N CYS A 266 13.30 8.90 -25.11
CA CYS A 266 14.55 9.66 -25.14
C CYS A 266 15.22 9.81 -23.77
N ASN A 267 14.61 9.29 -22.69
CA ASN A 267 15.06 9.40 -21.30
C ASN A 267 15.19 10.82 -20.73
N GLN A 268 14.65 11.84 -21.41
CA GLN A 268 14.62 13.21 -20.92
C GLN A 268 13.40 13.49 -20.05
N PHE A 269 13.50 14.43 -19.12
CA PHE A 269 12.40 14.85 -18.27
C PHE A 269 11.60 16.01 -18.90
N GLY A 270 10.35 16.19 -18.45
CA GLY A 270 9.54 17.37 -18.79
C GLY A 270 8.53 17.17 -19.91
N HIS A 271 8.40 15.97 -20.47
CA HIS A 271 7.39 15.62 -21.47
C HIS A 271 6.95 14.15 -21.38
N GLU A 272 5.77 13.86 -21.94
CA GLU A 272 5.28 12.49 -22.11
C GLU A 272 5.75 11.89 -23.44
N VAL A 273 5.67 10.56 -23.57
CA VAL A 273 6.07 9.84 -24.80
C VAL A 273 5.38 10.42 -26.04
N LYS A 274 4.10 10.78 -25.94
CA LYS A 274 3.31 11.34 -27.06
C LYS A 274 3.84 12.70 -27.56
N ASP A 275 4.55 13.45 -26.70
CA ASP A 275 5.08 14.78 -26.97
C ASP A 275 6.61 14.74 -27.19
N CYS A 276 7.18 13.56 -27.36
CA CYS A 276 8.63 13.38 -27.51
C CYS A 276 9.10 13.84 -28.90
N GLU A 277 10.08 14.74 -28.93
CA GLU A 277 10.73 15.20 -30.18
C GLU A 277 12.07 14.48 -30.46
N GLY A 278 12.49 13.60 -29.57
CA GLY A 278 13.79 12.90 -29.63
C GLY A 278 14.90 13.67 -28.93
N LEU A 279 16.14 13.21 -29.09
CA LEU A 279 17.31 13.90 -28.55
C LEU A 279 17.68 15.10 -29.45
N PRO A 280 18.04 16.28 -28.89
CA PRO A 280 18.51 17.40 -29.67
C PRO A 280 19.72 16.97 -30.51
N ARG A 281 19.73 17.33 -31.80
CA ARG A 281 20.89 17.14 -32.69
C ARG A 281 22.02 18.09 -32.29
N GLU A 282 22.70 17.85 -31.17
CA GLU A 282 23.98 18.48 -30.89
C GLU A 282 25.11 17.44 -30.87
N LYS A 283 26.05 17.56 -31.81
CA LYS A 283 27.37 16.91 -31.68
C LYS A 283 28.13 17.60 -30.56
N LYS A 284 28.37 16.93 -29.44
CA LYS A 284 29.36 17.35 -28.45
C LYS A 284 30.31 16.20 -28.13
N GLY A 285 31.55 16.31 -28.62
CA GLY A 285 32.69 15.53 -28.11
C GLY A 285 32.82 14.10 -28.61
N LYS A 286 33.85 13.40 -28.09
CA LYS A 286 34.29 12.05 -28.54
C LYS A 286 33.66 10.87 -27.78
N HIS A 287 32.93 11.11 -26.69
CA HIS A 287 32.24 10.06 -25.93
C HIS A 287 30.89 10.62 -25.47
N ASP A 288 29.81 10.14 -26.10
CA ASP A 288 28.41 10.46 -25.79
C ASP A 288 28.03 9.93 -24.39
N GLU A 289 28.58 10.53 -23.34
CA GLU A 289 28.25 10.20 -21.96
C GLU A 289 26.93 10.88 -21.58
N LEU A 290 25.86 10.09 -21.44
CA LEU A 290 24.63 10.52 -20.77
C LEU A 290 25.02 11.00 -19.36
N ALA A 291 24.55 12.18 -18.97
CA ALA A 291 24.71 12.66 -17.60
C ALA A 291 24.30 11.55 -16.64
N ASP A 292 25.18 11.22 -15.69
CA ASP A 292 24.91 10.26 -14.63
C ASP A 292 23.49 10.49 -14.11
N SER A 293 22.70 9.42 -14.09
CA SER A 293 21.37 9.42 -13.51
C SER A 293 21.44 10.14 -12.16
N LEU A 294 20.69 11.23 -11.99
CA LEU A 294 20.58 11.92 -10.70
C LEU A 294 20.38 10.85 -9.62
N PRO A 295 21.03 10.97 -8.45
CA PRO A 295 20.85 10.01 -7.38
C PRO A 295 19.35 9.91 -7.08
N CYS A 296 18.79 8.74 -7.40
CA CYS A 296 17.39 8.44 -7.14
C CYS A 296 17.20 8.55 -5.64
N ALA A 297 16.44 9.56 -5.20
CA ALA A 297 16.15 9.77 -3.79
C ALA A 297 15.49 8.50 -3.24
N GLU A 298 16.14 7.83 -2.29
CA GLU A 298 15.59 6.66 -1.61
C GLU A 298 14.21 7.01 -1.04
N GLY A 299 13.21 6.16 -1.28
CA GLY A 299 11.85 6.38 -0.78
C GLY A 299 11.87 6.49 0.74
N GLU A 300 11.29 7.57 1.28
CA GLU A 300 11.16 7.78 2.72
C GLU A 300 10.02 6.92 3.27
N PHE A 301 10.19 6.35 4.47
CA PHE A 301 9.14 5.59 5.14
C PHE A 301 8.38 6.47 6.15
N ILE A 302 7.09 6.20 6.29
CA ILE A 302 6.22 6.80 7.27
C ILE A 302 5.52 5.73 8.09
N PHE A 303 5.32 6.02 9.37
CA PHE A 303 4.43 5.30 10.26
C PHE A 303 3.05 5.95 10.25
N LEU A 304 2.04 5.09 10.15
CA LEU A 304 0.64 5.41 10.33
C LEU A 304 0.18 4.78 11.65
N ARG A 305 -0.01 5.60 12.66
CA ARG A 305 -0.31 5.21 14.05
C ARG A 305 -1.81 5.03 14.25
N LEU A 306 -2.28 3.79 14.30
CA LEU A 306 -3.71 3.52 14.44
C LEU A 306 -4.22 3.82 15.85
N ASN A 307 -3.39 3.73 16.89
CA ASN A 307 -3.74 4.21 18.23
C ASN A 307 -4.18 5.69 18.23
N VAL A 308 -3.44 6.55 17.53
CA VAL A 308 -3.79 7.97 17.38
C VAL A 308 -5.05 8.14 16.52
N LEU A 309 -5.21 7.33 15.46
CA LEU A 309 -6.44 7.35 14.66
C LEU A 309 -7.66 6.98 15.50
N ARG A 310 -7.54 6.02 16.42
CA ARG A 310 -8.63 5.63 17.33
C ARG A 310 -9.05 6.77 18.23
N GLU A 311 -8.11 7.57 18.75
CA GLU A 311 -8.45 8.78 19.52
C GLU A 311 -9.23 9.81 18.69
N TYR A 312 -8.86 9.99 17.42
CA TYR A 312 -9.62 10.84 16.50
C TYR A 312 -11.04 10.30 16.26
N LEU A 313 -11.15 9.00 15.99
CA LEU A 313 -12.43 8.34 15.74
C LEU A 313 -13.31 8.34 16.99
N GLU A 314 -12.75 8.17 18.19
CA GLU A 314 -13.49 8.27 19.44
C GLU A 314 -14.15 9.65 19.57
N ARG A 315 -13.38 10.73 19.39
CA ARG A 315 -13.91 12.10 19.44
C ARG A 315 -14.95 12.35 18.36
N GLU A 316 -14.72 11.82 17.15
CA GLU A 316 -15.62 12.02 16.03
C GLU A 316 -16.91 11.20 16.16
N LEU A 317 -16.85 9.99 16.68
CA LEU A 317 -17.99 9.07 16.75
C LEU A 317 -18.76 9.17 18.07
N THR A 318 -18.22 9.86 19.08
CA THR A 318 -18.92 10.14 20.32
C THR A 318 -20.26 10.84 20.04
N MET A 319 -21.31 10.29 20.65
CA MET A 319 -22.68 10.76 20.52
C MET A 319 -23.26 11.02 21.92
N ALA A 320 -23.79 12.23 22.13
CA ALA A 320 -24.47 12.57 23.37
C ALA A 320 -25.92 12.07 23.35
N SER A 321 -26.49 11.77 24.52
CA SER A 321 -27.92 11.42 24.67
C SER A 321 -28.35 10.16 23.92
N LEU A 322 -27.45 9.17 23.80
CA LEU A 322 -27.83 7.85 23.29
C LEU A 322 -28.77 7.11 24.24
N PRO A 323 -29.72 6.33 23.72
CA PRO A 323 -30.62 5.51 24.53
C PRO A 323 -29.95 4.24 25.10
N PHE A 324 -28.65 4.06 24.88
CA PHE A 324 -27.82 2.94 25.35
C PHE A 324 -26.40 3.44 25.64
N THR A 325 -25.60 2.63 26.36
CA THR A 325 -24.21 2.97 26.71
C THR A 325 -23.33 3.03 25.47
N PHE A 326 -22.63 4.15 25.30
CA PHE A 326 -21.66 4.32 24.22
C PHE A 326 -20.44 3.40 24.41
N ASP A 327 -20.09 2.70 23.34
CA ASP A 327 -18.94 1.83 23.17
C ASP A 327 -18.14 2.30 21.94
N VAL A 328 -16.86 2.63 22.17
CA VAL A 328 -15.94 3.11 21.15
C VAL A 328 -15.59 2.00 20.16
N GLU A 329 -15.36 0.78 20.64
CA GLU A 329 -14.98 -0.37 19.82
C GLU A 329 -16.07 -0.69 18.81
N ARG A 330 -17.32 -0.73 19.29
CA ARG A 330 -18.50 -0.95 18.44
C ARG A 330 -18.72 0.16 17.42
N SER A 331 -18.39 1.40 17.78
CA SER A 331 -18.48 2.54 16.86
C SER A 331 -17.40 2.48 15.78
N ILE A 332 -16.20 2.00 16.11
CA ILE A 332 -15.11 1.78 15.15
C ILE A 332 -15.49 0.66 14.16
N ASP A 333 -16.10 -0.43 14.62
CA ASP A 333 -16.60 -1.50 13.74
C ASP A 333 -17.60 -0.97 12.71
N ASP A 334 -18.55 -0.15 13.17
CA ASP A 334 -19.53 0.49 12.30
C ASP A 334 -18.87 1.46 11.31
N TRP A 335 -17.85 2.21 11.75
CA TRP A 335 -17.09 3.10 10.87
C TRP A 335 -16.32 2.33 9.79
N VAL A 336 -15.66 1.22 10.15
CA VAL A 336 -15.00 0.32 9.21
C VAL A 336 -16.01 -0.23 8.20
N PHE A 337 -17.15 -0.71 8.68
CA PHE A 337 -18.21 -1.23 7.81
C PHE A 337 -18.77 -0.16 6.86
N MET A 338 -18.99 1.06 7.35
CA MET A 338 -19.44 2.17 6.50
C MET A 338 -18.44 2.54 5.41
N CYS A 339 -17.14 2.44 5.69
CA CYS A 339 -16.13 2.70 4.69
C CYS A 339 -16.29 1.76 3.49
N PHE A 340 -16.75 0.51 3.67
CA PHE A 340 -16.99 -0.40 2.54
C PHE A 340 -18.00 0.13 1.50
N PHE A 341 -18.95 1.00 1.88
CA PHE A 341 -19.90 1.60 0.92
C PHE A 341 -19.25 2.57 -0.06
N VAL A 342 -18.12 3.17 0.31
CA VAL A 342 -17.37 4.09 -0.56
C VAL A 342 -16.54 3.31 -1.60
N GLY A 343 -16.53 1.97 -1.51
CA GLY A 343 -15.92 1.02 -2.45
C GLY A 343 -14.83 0.15 -1.84
N ASN A 344 -14.73 -1.10 -2.25
CA ASN A 344 -13.67 -2.00 -1.80
C ASN A 344 -13.28 -2.91 -2.98
N ASP A 345 -12.38 -3.86 -2.75
CA ASP A 345 -11.96 -4.79 -3.80
C ASP A 345 -13.06 -5.75 -4.27
N PHE A 346 -14.10 -5.95 -3.47
CA PHE A 346 -15.14 -6.96 -3.71
C PHE A 346 -16.41 -6.37 -4.31
N LEU A 347 -16.71 -5.10 -4.02
CA LEU A 347 -17.92 -4.41 -4.46
C LEU A 347 -17.60 -3.10 -5.17
N PRO A 348 -18.32 -2.77 -6.27
CA PRO A 348 -18.23 -1.44 -6.86
C PRO A 348 -18.68 -0.39 -5.84
N HIS A 349 -18.06 0.79 -5.90
CA HIS A 349 -18.48 1.92 -5.08
C HIS A 349 -19.89 2.38 -5.47
N LEU A 350 -20.66 2.88 -4.49
CA LEU A 350 -21.95 3.50 -4.79
C LEU A 350 -21.73 4.80 -5.59
N PRO A 351 -22.47 5.05 -6.69
CA PRO A 351 -22.23 6.20 -7.56
C PRO A 351 -22.31 7.57 -6.86
N SER A 352 -23.12 7.66 -5.80
CA SER A 352 -23.33 8.85 -4.97
C SER A 352 -22.27 9.04 -3.88
N LEU A 353 -21.35 8.08 -3.68
CA LEU A 353 -20.37 8.10 -2.60
C LEU A 353 -18.94 8.09 -3.14
N GLU A 354 -18.36 9.27 -3.30
CA GLU A 354 -16.94 9.44 -3.62
C GLU A 354 -16.17 10.11 -2.47
N ILE A 355 -15.01 9.54 -2.10
CA ILE A 355 -14.14 10.09 -1.01
C ILE A 355 -13.80 11.56 -1.27
N ARG A 356 -13.52 11.91 -2.54
CA ARG A 356 -13.12 13.26 -2.94
C ARG A 356 -14.22 14.30 -2.70
N GLU A 357 -15.47 13.86 -2.58
CA GLU A 357 -16.65 14.68 -2.35
C GLU A 357 -17.10 14.68 -0.87
N GLY A 358 -16.29 14.12 0.04
CA GLY A 358 -16.61 14.05 1.47
C GLY A 358 -17.63 12.97 1.83
N ALA A 359 -17.67 11.87 1.07
CA ALA A 359 -18.62 10.78 1.32
C ALA A 359 -18.53 10.17 2.73
N ILE A 360 -17.32 10.01 3.28
CA ILE A 360 -17.13 9.43 4.62
C ILE A 360 -17.72 10.36 5.69
N ASP A 361 -17.47 11.67 5.60
CA ASP A 361 -18.01 12.66 6.53
C ASP A 361 -19.55 12.66 6.50
N ARG A 362 -20.12 12.54 5.31
CA ARG A 362 -21.58 12.43 5.12
C ARG A 362 -22.13 11.15 5.75
N LEU A 363 -21.47 10.01 5.53
CA LEU A 363 -21.87 8.73 6.12
C LEU A 363 -21.82 8.78 7.65
N VAL A 364 -20.78 9.36 8.24
CA VAL A 364 -20.67 9.52 9.71
C VAL A 364 -21.85 10.35 10.25
N ASN A 365 -22.22 11.44 9.59
CA ASN A 365 -23.36 12.26 10.01
C ASN A 365 -24.69 11.50 9.91
N ILE A 366 -24.91 10.75 8.82
CA ILE A 366 -26.10 9.91 8.65
C ILE A 366 -26.13 8.81 9.73
N TYR A 367 -25.00 8.15 9.96
CA TYR A 367 -24.84 7.12 10.98
C TYR A 367 -25.24 7.61 12.36
N LYS A 368 -24.72 8.75 12.81
CA LYS A 368 -25.10 9.33 14.10
C LYS A 368 -26.60 9.49 14.22
N ASN A 369 -27.27 10.02 13.20
CA ASN A 369 -28.72 10.18 13.20
C ASN A 369 -29.47 8.84 13.25
N VAL A 370 -28.99 7.83 12.52
CA VAL A 370 -29.61 6.50 12.48
C VAL A 370 -29.45 5.75 13.80
N VAL A 371 -28.28 5.83 14.43
CA VAL A 371 -28.02 5.19 15.73
C VAL A 371 -28.94 5.73 16.82
N HIS A 372 -29.16 7.06 16.86
CA HIS A 372 -30.12 7.67 17.80
C HIS A 372 -31.55 7.15 17.58
N LYS A 373 -31.97 6.97 16.32
CA LYS A 373 -33.32 6.48 15.99
C LYS A 373 -33.52 4.99 16.24
N THR A 374 -32.50 4.18 16.00
CA THR A 374 -32.59 2.70 16.01
C THR A 374 -32.12 2.06 17.31
N GLY A 375 -31.55 2.85 18.22
CA GLY A 375 -31.14 2.40 19.55
C GLY A 375 -30.03 1.35 19.55
N GLY A 376 -29.14 1.36 18.56
CA GLY A 376 -27.91 0.56 18.59
C GLY A 376 -27.07 0.61 17.32
N TYR A 377 -25.96 -0.13 17.35
CA TYR A 377 -24.92 -0.21 16.32
C TYR A 377 -25.36 -0.96 15.04
N LEU A 378 -24.71 -0.68 13.92
CA LEU A 378 -24.93 -1.36 12.63
C LEU A 378 -24.41 -2.78 12.64
N THR A 379 -23.31 -3.03 13.36
CA THR A 379 -22.58 -4.29 13.34
C THR A 379 -22.40 -4.86 14.74
N GLU A 380 -22.24 -6.18 14.80
CA GLU A 380 -21.92 -6.93 16.01
C GLU A 380 -21.01 -8.10 15.67
N SER A 381 -19.73 -8.03 16.03
CA SER A 381 -18.75 -9.12 15.81
C SER A 381 -18.75 -9.64 14.36
N GLY A 382 -18.85 -8.74 13.38
CA GLY A 382 -18.90 -9.07 11.95
C GLY A 382 -20.28 -9.39 11.39
N TYR A 383 -21.33 -9.48 12.22
CA TYR A 383 -22.71 -9.60 11.76
C TYR A 383 -23.35 -8.23 11.55
N VAL A 384 -24.07 -8.06 10.44
CA VAL A 384 -24.66 -6.79 10.03
C VAL A 384 -26.16 -6.77 10.33
N ASN A 385 -26.64 -5.73 11.01
CA ASN A 385 -28.05 -5.48 11.19
C ASN A 385 -28.63 -4.78 9.95
N LEU A 386 -29.22 -5.56 9.06
CA LEU A 386 -29.75 -5.08 7.77
C LEU A 386 -30.85 -4.02 7.91
N GLN A 387 -31.66 -4.06 8.98
CA GLN A 387 -32.71 -3.06 9.20
C GLN A 387 -32.10 -1.68 9.47
N ARG A 388 -31.00 -1.63 10.24
CA ARG A 388 -30.28 -0.37 10.51
C ARG A 388 -29.53 0.11 9.27
N VAL A 389 -28.93 -0.80 8.50
CA VAL A 389 -28.30 -0.46 7.22
C VAL A 389 -29.31 0.11 6.23
N GLN A 390 -30.52 -0.46 6.16
CA GLN A 390 -31.59 0.07 5.31
C GLN A 390 -31.89 1.54 5.64
N MET A 391 -31.91 1.92 6.92
CA MET A 391 -32.11 3.31 7.33
C MET A 391 -30.99 4.25 6.86
N ILE A 392 -29.73 3.79 6.87
CA ILE A 392 -28.62 4.55 6.29
C ILE A 392 -28.81 4.69 4.78
N MET A 393 -29.12 3.60 4.08
CA MET A 393 -29.29 3.62 2.63
C MET A 393 -30.45 4.52 2.18
N LEU A 394 -31.57 4.54 2.93
CA LEU A 394 -32.66 5.47 2.68
C LEU A 394 -32.23 6.93 2.84
N ALA A 395 -31.50 7.25 3.91
CA ALA A 395 -30.99 8.60 4.15
C ALA A 395 -29.93 9.02 3.12
N VAL A 396 -29.13 8.09 2.60
CA VAL A 396 -28.24 8.35 1.46
C VAL A 396 -29.08 8.63 0.22
N GLY A 397 -30.12 7.82 -0.04
CA GLY A 397 -31.07 7.97 -1.15
C GLY A 397 -31.71 9.36 -1.22
N GLU A 398 -32.04 9.96 -0.08
CA GLU A 398 -32.63 11.30 0.02
C GLU A 398 -31.69 12.42 -0.50
N VAL A 399 -30.37 12.21 -0.44
CA VAL A 399 -29.37 13.23 -0.82
C VAL A 399 -28.70 12.96 -2.16
N GLU A 400 -28.93 11.82 -2.81
CA GLU A 400 -28.23 11.43 -4.05
C GLU A 400 -28.42 12.42 -5.19
N ASP A 401 -29.65 12.88 -5.43
CA ASP A 401 -29.94 13.82 -6.52
C ASP A 401 -29.19 15.16 -6.33
N SER A 402 -29.07 15.62 -5.09
CA SER A 402 -28.29 16.82 -4.76
C SER A 402 -26.79 16.64 -5.00
N ILE A 403 -26.27 15.44 -4.75
CA ILE A 403 -24.87 15.09 -4.96
C ILE A 403 -24.56 15.10 -6.47
N PHE A 404 -25.41 14.46 -7.29
CA PHE A 404 -25.19 14.42 -8.73
C PHE A 404 -25.29 15.79 -9.40
N LYS A 405 -26.24 16.64 -8.97
CA LYS A 405 -26.34 18.02 -9.45
C LYS A 405 -25.07 18.82 -9.14
N LYS A 406 -24.62 18.77 -7.87
CA LYS A 406 -23.40 19.46 -7.45
C LYS A 406 -22.17 18.98 -8.21
N ARG A 407 -22.01 17.67 -8.39
CA ARG A 407 -20.89 17.08 -9.15
C ARG A 407 -20.83 17.63 -10.57
N LYS A 408 -21.99 17.69 -11.25
CA LYS A 408 -22.08 18.26 -12.59
C LYS A 408 -21.72 19.74 -12.62
N ASP A 409 -22.21 20.53 -11.66
CA ASP A 409 -21.90 21.95 -11.57
C ASP A 409 -20.39 22.20 -11.35
N ASP A 410 -19.75 21.37 -10.50
CA ASP A 410 -18.31 21.41 -10.24
C ASP A 410 -17.49 21.03 -11.50
N GLU A 411 -17.91 20.00 -12.24
CA GLU A 411 -17.31 19.61 -13.53
C GLU A 411 -17.43 20.72 -14.58
N ASP A 412 -18.62 21.33 -14.71
CA ASP A 412 -18.88 22.41 -15.65
C ASP A 412 -18.08 23.68 -15.28
N SER A 413 -17.91 23.95 -13.98
CA SER A 413 -17.07 25.05 -13.49
C SER A 413 -15.60 24.82 -13.81
N PHE A 414 -15.10 23.59 -13.63
CA PHE A 414 -13.74 23.22 -13.96
C PHE A 414 -13.44 23.35 -15.46
N ARG A 415 -14.37 22.94 -16.32
CA ARG A 415 -14.24 23.07 -17.79
C ARG A 415 -14.20 24.51 -18.29
N ARG A 416 -14.74 25.46 -17.51
CA ARG A 416 -14.73 26.90 -17.87
C ARG A 416 -13.44 27.62 -17.44
N ARG A 417 -12.66 27.02 -16.54
CA ARG A 417 -11.35 27.53 -16.12
C ARG A 417 -10.28 27.00 -17.06
#